data_AF-A0A951CZL4-F1
#
_entry.id   AF-A0A951CZL4-F1
#
_cell.length_a   1.000
_cell.length_b   1.000
_cell.length_c   1.000
_cell.angle_alpha   90.00
_cell.angle_beta   90.00
_cell.angle_gamma   90.00
#
_symmetry.space_group_name_H-M   'P 1'
#
loop_
_entity.id
_entity.type
_entity.pdbx_description
1 polymer ?
#
loop_
_entity_poly.entity_id
_entity_poly.type
_entity_poly.pdbx_seq_one_letter_code
_entity_poly.pdbx_strand_id
1 'polypeptide(L)'
;MNGRSLTTHAGKHQAHVLSEILGGHTTKGISEQAEIPRVTFTEPQIAAVGLTLQAGIDAGLEVRAYDVPSSGTAGASFHGRNTPGTARIVVDERNGVIVGATFTGADVAEWVHAATIAIVGRIGVERLWDAVAAFPTRSEIWLKLLERREAELSADRASAQNRAA
;
A
#
# COMPACT_ATOMS: atom_id res chain seq x y z
N MET A 1 -19.10 2.38 17.75
CA MET A 1 -18.70 2.37 16.32
C MET A 1 -19.27 3.61 15.65
N ASN A 2 -18.47 4.40 14.93
CA ASN A 2 -18.91 5.65 14.28
C ASN A 2 -19.57 5.46 12.90
N GLY A 3 -19.85 4.22 12.49
CA GLY A 3 -20.51 3.89 11.21
C GLY A 3 -19.64 4.03 9.95
N ARG A 4 -18.39 4.50 10.06
CA ARG A 4 -17.52 4.78 8.91
C ARG A 4 -16.82 3.54 8.36
N SER A 5 -16.51 2.58 9.23
CA SER A 5 -15.98 1.27 8.86
C SER A 5 -16.52 0.21 9.81
N LEU A 6 -17.13 -0.84 9.25
CA LEU A 6 -17.76 -1.93 10.01
C LEU A 6 -16.82 -3.14 10.12
N THR A 7 -15.56 -2.89 10.48
CA THR A 7 -14.55 -3.95 10.67
C THR A 7 -14.09 -4.05 12.12
N THR A 8 -13.69 -5.26 12.53
CA THR A 8 -13.19 -5.53 13.89
C THR A 8 -11.97 -4.68 14.24
N HIS A 9 -11.01 -4.53 13.32
CA HIS A 9 -9.80 -3.74 13.57
C HIS A 9 -10.08 -2.23 13.65
N ALA A 10 -11.07 -1.70 12.90
CA ALA A 10 -11.51 -0.32 13.07
C ALA A 10 -12.15 -0.11 14.45
N GLY A 11 -12.94 -1.07 14.92
CA GLY A 11 -13.51 -1.04 16.28
C GLY A 11 -12.43 -1.06 17.37
N LYS A 12 -11.38 -1.89 17.21
CA LYS A 12 -10.22 -1.92 18.12
C LYS A 12 -9.49 -0.56 18.18
N HIS A 13 -9.24 0.06 17.02
CA HIS A 13 -8.63 1.39 16.96
C HIS A 13 -9.50 2.45 17.65
N GLN A 14 -10.80 2.47 17.36
CA GLN A 14 -11.74 3.41 17.97
C GLN A 14 -11.83 3.24 19.49
N ALA A 15 -11.77 2.00 19.99
CA ALA A 15 -11.73 1.73 21.43
C ALA A 15 -10.45 2.28 22.07
N HIS A 16 -9.30 2.14 21.39
CA HIS A 16 -8.04 2.72 21.87
C HIS A 16 -8.09 4.25 21.91
N VAL A 17 -8.58 4.90 20.84
CA VAL A 17 -8.78 6.36 20.82
C VAL A 17 -9.69 6.83 21.95
N LEU A 18 -10.81 6.14 22.18
CA LEU A 18 -11.74 6.46 23.27
C LEU A 18 -11.08 6.32 24.64
N SER A 19 -10.27 5.28 24.84
CA SER A 19 -9.50 5.07 26.07
C SER A 19 -8.59 6.26 26.37
N GLU A 20 -7.86 6.77 25.37
CA GLU A 20 -6.98 7.93 25.55
C GLU A 20 -7.75 9.20 25.92
N ILE A 21 -8.89 9.44 25.26
CA ILE A 21 -9.76 10.59 25.55
C ILE A 21 -10.29 10.53 26.98
N LEU A 22 -10.80 9.36 27.41
CA LEU A 22 -11.33 9.17 28.77
C LEU A 22 -10.23 9.22 29.84
N GLY A 23 -9.00 8.82 29.49
CA GLY A 23 -7.83 8.90 30.37
C GLY A 23 -7.30 10.32 30.57
N GLY A 24 -7.85 11.33 29.90
CA GLY A 24 -7.37 12.71 29.97
C GLY A 24 -6.03 12.92 29.24
N HIS A 25 -5.57 11.94 28.46
CA HIS A 25 -4.41 12.13 27.60
C HIS A 25 -4.83 12.95 26.38
N THR A 26 -4.05 13.97 26.03
CA THR A 26 -4.14 14.52 24.68
C THR A 26 -3.81 13.39 23.71
N THR A 27 -4.70 13.11 22.75
CA THR A 27 -4.54 12.13 21.66
C THR A 27 -3.42 12.52 20.67
N LYS A 28 -2.31 13.09 21.15
CA LYS A 28 -1.19 13.59 20.37
C LYS A 28 -0.61 12.45 19.52
N GLY A 29 -1.02 12.43 18.26
CA GLY A 29 -0.52 11.51 17.24
C GLY A 29 -1.47 10.38 16.85
N ILE A 30 -2.61 10.18 17.55
CA ILE A 30 -3.57 9.14 17.18
C ILE A 30 -4.73 9.78 16.42
N SER A 31 -4.86 9.45 15.14
CA SER A 31 -5.94 9.96 14.29
C SER A 31 -7.29 9.32 14.65
N GLU A 32 -8.33 10.14 14.78
CA GLU A 32 -9.74 9.68 14.81
C GLU A 32 -10.17 9.09 13.45
N GLN A 33 -9.46 9.45 12.39
CA GLN A 33 -9.68 9.03 11.00
C GLN A 33 -8.44 8.25 10.55
N ALA A 34 -8.29 7.03 11.06
CA ALA A 34 -7.22 6.15 10.65
C ALA A 34 -7.46 5.59 9.25
N GLU A 35 -6.37 5.31 8.54
CA GLU A 35 -6.40 4.52 7.31
C GLU A 35 -6.69 3.07 7.67
N ILE A 36 -7.91 2.63 7.36
CA ILE A 36 -8.40 1.30 7.74
C ILE A 36 -8.16 0.31 6.58
N PRO A 37 -7.32 -0.72 6.76
CA PRO A 37 -7.17 -1.76 5.74
C PRO A 37 -8.46 -2.57 5.60
N ARG A 38 -8.75 -3.04 4.40
CA ARG A 38 -9.91 -3.89 4.11
C ARG A 38 -9.43 -5.15 3.44
N VAL A 39 -9.90 -6.30 3.93
CA VAL A 39 -9.55 -7.61 3.39
C VAL A 39 -10.82 -8.41 3.16
N THR A 40 -10.95 -8.98 1.95
CA THR A 40 -11.94 -10.00 1.61
C THR A 40 -11.21 -11.33 1.54
N PHE A 41 -11.50 -12.23 2.48
CA PHE A 41 -10.82 -13.52 2.67
C PHE A 41 -11.38 -14.61 1.74
N THR A 42 -11.50 -14.31 0.45
CA THR A 42 -11.84 -15.26 -0.61
C THR A 42 -10.59 -15.97 -1.14
N GLU A 43 -10.77 -16.92 -2.06
CA GLU A 43 -9.67 -17.51 -2.84
C GLU A 43 -9.88 -17.17 -4.33
N PRO A 44 -9.08 -16.25 -4.92
CA PRO A 44 -7.99 -15.48 -4.30
C PRO A 44 -8.48 -14.39 -3.33
N GLN A 45 -7.61 -13.96 -2.42
CA GLN A 45 -7.90 -12.89 -1.47
C GLN A 45 -7.82 -11.52 -2.17
N ILE A 46 -8.48 -10.52 -1.58
CA ILE A 46 -8.41 -9.12 -1.98
C ILE A 46 -8.10 -8.28 -0.75
N ALA A 47 -7.04 -7.48 -0.78
CA ALA A 47 -6.67 -6.59 0.31
C ALA A 47 -6.39 -5.17 -0.21
N ALA A 48 -6.84 -4.14 0.49
CA ALA A 48 -6.64 -2.75 0.08
C ALA A 48 -6.60 -1.78 1.27
N VAL A 49 -5.90 -0.67 1.12
CA VAL A 49 -5.83 0.44 2.09
C VAL A 49 -5.53 1.75 1.36
N GLY A 50 -5.97 2.89 1.92
CA GLY A 50 -5.75 4.20 1.34
C GLY A 50 -6.54 4.48 0.06
N LEU A 51 -6.01 5.40 -0.75
CA LEU A 51 -6.66 5.92 -1.94
C LEU A 51 -6.56 4.96 -3.13
N THR A 52 -7.63 4.89 -3.92
CA THR A 52 -7.52 4.39 -5.29
C THR A 52 -6.87 5.45 -6.18
N LEU A 53 -6.37 5.06 -7.36
CA LEU A 53 -5.85 6.03 -8.33
C LEU A 53 -6.89 7.11 -8.65
N GLN A 54 -8.14 6.70 -8.93
CA GLN A 54 -9.22 7.65 -9.23
C GLN A 54 -9.51 8.57 -8.04
N ALA A 55 -9.56 8.05 -6.81
CA ALA A 55 -9.79 8.88 -5.63
C ALA A 55 -8.66 9.88 -5.39
N GLY A 56 -7.41 9.51 -5.70
CA GLY A 56 -6.27 10.44 -5.65
C GLY A 56 -6.39 11.55 -6.68
N ILE A 57 -6.78 11.21 -7.92
CA ILE A 57 -7.04 12.19 -9.00
C ILE A 57 -8.19 13.13 -8.60
N ASP A 58 -9.30 12.59 -8.10
CA ASP A 58 -10.48 13.36 -7.69
C ASP A 58 -10.15 14.29 -6.50
N ALA A 59 -9.19 13.91 -5.66
CA ALA A 59 -8.66 14.72 -4.57
C ALA A 59 -7.63 15.77 -5.02
N GLY A 60 -7.31 15.85 -6.32
CA GLY A 60 -6.36 16.81 -6.88
C GLY A 60 -4.88 16.47 -6.60
N LEU A 61 -4.57 15.22 -6.26
CA LEU A 61 -3.20 14.76 -6.07
C LEU A 61 -2.54 14.40 -7.40
N GLU A 62 -1.23 14.63 -7.50
CA GLU A 62 -0.41 14.12 -8.60
C GLU A 62 -0.07 12.65 -8.33
N VAL A 63 -0.97 11.75 -8.71
CA VAL A 63 -0.84 10.32 -8.40
C VAL A 63 -0.51 9.46 -9.61
N ARG A 64 0.31 8.43 -9.38
CA ARG A 64 0.57 7.36 -10.34
C ARG A 64 0.34 5.99 -9.68
N ALA A 65 -0.14 5.02 -10.46
CA ALA A 65 -0.27 3.64 -10.03
C ALA A 65 0.85 2.78 -10.63
N TYR A 66 1.44 1.92 -9.80
CA TYR A 66 2.45 0.96 -10.22
C TYR A 66 1.96 -0.45 -9.95
N ASP A 67 1.93 -1.27 -11.01
CA ASP A 67 1.35 -2.61 -10.99
C ASP A 67 2.39 -3.69 -11.27
N VAL A 68 2.37 -4.74 -10.47
CA VAL A 68 3.12 -5.98 -10.74
C VAL A 68 2.22 -7.21 -10.53
N PRO A 69 2.48 -8.32 -11.23
CA PRO A 69 1.81 -9.58 -10.93
C PRO A 69 2.11 -10.02 -9.49
N SER A 70 1.09 -10.46 -8.74
CA SER A 70 1.32 -10.96 -7.36
C SER A 70 2.10 -12.28 -7.33
N SER A 71 2.21 -12.95 -8.48
CA SER A 71 3.07 -14.11 -8.71
C SER A 71 4.52 -13.76 -9.10
N GLY A 72 4.91 -12.48 -9.10
CA GLY A 72 6.22 -12.02 -9.60
C GLY A 72 7.42 -12.24 -8.67
N THR A 73 7.26 -12.97 -7.56
CA THR A 73 8.31 -13.21 -6.56
C THR A 73 8.76 -14.66 -6.54
N ALA A 74 10.00 -14.93 -6.10
CA ALA A 74 10.47 -16.30 -5.94
C ALA A 74 9.60 -17.11 -4.95
N GLY A 75 9.20 -16.47 -3.85
CA GLY A 75 8.30 -17.07 -2.85
C GLY A 75 6.89 -17.36 -3.36
N ALA A 76 6.44 -16.78 -4.48
CA ALA A 76 5.13 -17.11 -5.05
C ALA A 76 5.05 -18.55 -5.54
N SER A 77 6.19 -19.16 -5.93
CA SER A 77 6.25 -20.53 -6.43
C SER A 77 5.74 -21.59 -5.44
N PHE A 78 5.77 -21.30 -4.14
CA PHE A 78 5.24 -22.17 -3.09
C PHE A 78 3.70 -22.30 -3.11
N HIS A 79 3.00 -21.41 -3.82
CA HIS A 79 1.54 -21.38 -3.92
C HIS A 79 1.04 -21.85 -5.29
N GLY A 80 1.92 -22.46 -6.08
CA GLY A 80 1.66 -22.84 -7.46
C GLY A 80 2.27 -21.85 -8.46
N ARG A 81 2.47 -22.31 -9.70
CA ARG A 81 2.94 -21.44 -10.79
C ARG A 81 1.74 -20.68 -11.36
N ASN A 82 1.93 -19.40 -11.67
CA ASN A 82 0.95 -18.55 -12.35
C ASN A 82 -0.38 -18.35 -11.60
N THR A 83 -0.36 -18.34 -10.26
CA THR A 83 -1.55 -17.97 -9.48
C THR A 83 -1.99 -16.55 -9.86
N PRO A 84 -3.24 -16.36 -10.29
CA PRO A 84 -3.72 -15.07 -10.78
C PRO A 84 -3.74 -14.03 -9.66
N GLY A 85 -3.37 -12.79 -10.01
CA GLY A 85 -3.48 -11.66 -9.11
C GLY A 85 -2.52 -10.53 -9.44
N THR A 86 -2.69 -9.41 -8.76
CA THR A 86 -2.00 -8.16 -9.02
C THR A 86 -1.70 -7.46 -7.71
N ALA A 87 -0.54 -6.84 -7.63
CA ALA A 87 -0.19 -5.91 -6.58
C ALA A 87 -0.07 -4.51 -7.19
N ARG A 88 -0.77 -3.55 -6.59
CA ARG A 88 -0.77 -2.14 -6.96
C ARG A 88 -0.39 -1.28 -5.77
N ILE A 89 0.48 -0.32 -6.00
CA ILE A 89 0.61 0.87 -5.13
C ILE A 89 0.21 2.12 -5.89
N VAL A 90 -0.34 3.10 -5.18
CA VAL A 90 -0.62 4.44 -5.66
C VAL A 90 0.32 5.39 -4.93
N VAL A 91 1.12 6.12 -5.68
CA VAL A 91 2.14 7.05 -5.16
C VAL A 91 1.72 8.47 -5.50
N ASP A 92 1.77 9.35 -4.51
CA ASP A 92 1.76 10.79 -4.72
C ASP A 92 3.18 11.18 -5.17
N GLU A 93 3.33 11.49 -6.46
CA GLU A 93 4.63 11.78 -7.08
C GLU A 93 5.23 13.09 -6.60
N ARG A 94 4.39 14.05 -6.19
CA ARG A 94 4.85 15.33 -5.67
C ARG A 94 5.52 15.16 -4.30
N ASN A 95 4.91 14.35 -3.43
CA ASN A 95 5.42 14.13 -2.07
C ASN A 95 6.31 12.89 -1.96
N GLY A 96 6.34 12.04 -2.98
CA GLY A 96 7.14 10.80 -3.00
C GLY A 96 6.69 9.79 -1.94
N VAL A 97 5.38 9.67 -1.67
CA VAL A 97 4.83 8.78 -0.63
C VAL A 97 3.74 7.88 -1.21
N ILE A 98 3.61 6.67 -0.66
CA ILE A 98 2.49 5.78 -0.98
C ILE A 98 1.24 6.35 -0.31
N VAL A 99 0.16 6.53 -1.08
CA VAL A 99 -1.15 7.00 -0.61
C VAL A 99 -2.24 5.94 -0.71
N GLY A 100 -1.96 4.82 -1.36
CA GLY A 100 -2.86 3.69 -1.39
C GLY A 100 -2.23 2.41 -1.94
N ALA A 101 -2.86 1.29 -1.66
CA ALA A 101 -2.43 -0.01 -2.16
C ALA A 101 -3.63 -0.95 -2.37
N THR A 102 -3.51 -1.84 -3.35
CA THR A 102 -4.50 -2.90 -3.61
C THR A 102 -3.77 -4.16 -4.05
N PHE A 103 -4.10 -5.28 -3.44
CA PHE A 103 -3.48 -6.57 -3.68
C PHE A 103 -4.55 -7.63 -3.94
N THR A 104 -4.29 -8.52 -4.90
CA THR A 104 -5.09 -9.71 -5.17
C THR A 104 -4.20 -10.93 -5.33
N GLY A 105 -4.62 -12.06 -4.78
CA GLY A 105 -3.88 -13.33 -4.83
C GLY A 105 -3.98 -14.12 -3.52
N ALA A 106 -3.24 -15.23 -3.42
CA ALA A 106 -3.09 -15.95 -2.14
C ALA A 106 -2.44 -15.04 -1.09
N ASP A 107 -2.68 -15.22 0.21
CA ASP A 107 -2.02 -14.53 1.36
C ASP A 107 -1.74 -13.02 1.25
N VAL A 108 -2.48 -12.28 0.43
CA VAL A 108 -2.26 -10.84 0.29
C VAL A 108 -2.79 -10.04 1.49
N ALA A 109 -3.57 -10.69 2.36
CA ALA A 109 -4.01 -10.14 3.64
C ALA A 109 -2.84 -9.66 4.51
N GLU A 110 -1.70 -10.35 4.48
CA GLU A 110 -0.51 -9.98 5.27
C GLU A 110 0.24 -8.79 4.65
N TRP A 111 0.20 -8.64 3.32
CA TRP A 111 0.90 -7.55 2.63
C TRP A 111 0.31 -6.18 2.97
N VAL A 112 -1.00 -6.09 3.17
CA VAL A 112 -1.70 -4.80 3.43
C VAL A 112 -1.23 -4.11 4.70
N HIS A 113 -0.65 -4.85 5.65
CA HIS A 113 -0.16 -4.26 6.89
C HIS A 113 1.06 -3.35 6.65
N ALA A 114 2.01 -3.80 5.82
CA ALA A 114 3.15 -2.97 5.42
C ALA A 114 2.70 -1.72 4.67
N ALA A 115 1.67 -1.83 3.81
CA ALA A 115 1.07 -0.68 3.13
C ALA A 115 0.49 0.33 4.13
N THR A 116 -0.22 -0.17 5.15
CA THR A 116 -0.83 0.67 6.20
C THR A 116 0.25 1.45 6.95
N ILE A 117 1.36 0.80 7.31
CA ILE A 117 2.49 1.45 7.98
C ILE A 117 3.10 2.55 7.09
N ALA A 118 3.33 2.27 5.80
CA ALA A 118 3.92 3.23 4.88
C ALA A 118 3.03 4.47 4.69
N ILE A 119 1.72 4.28 4.53
CA ILE A 119 0.75 5.36 4.33
C ILE A 119 0.59 6.19 5.61
N VAL A 120 0.36 5.55 6.76
CA VAL A 120 0.17 6.25 8.05
C VAL A 120 1.45 6.99 8.46
N GLY A 121 2.61 6.38 8.24
CA GLY A 121 3.91 7.00 8.52
C GLY A 121 4.33 8.06 7.50
N ARG A 122 3.63 8.19 6.36
CA ARG A 122 4.05 8.98 5.19
C ARG A 122 5.52 8.72 4.84
N ILE A 123 5.89 7.44 4.81
CA ILE A 123 7.28 7.04 4.57
C ILE A 123 7.60 7.33 3.10
N GLY A 124 8.66 8.11 2.87
CA GLY A 124 9.14 8.40 1.52
C GLY A 124 9.51 7.12 0.79
N VAL A 125 9.09 6.99 -0.47
CA VAL A 125 9.32 5.80 -1.30
C VAL A 125 10.81 5.47 -1.41
N GLU A 126 11.67 6.49 -1.47
CA GLU A 126 13.13 6.31 -1.48
C GLU A 126 13.64 5.61 -0.21
N ARG A 127 13.05 5.88 0.96
CA ARG A 127 13.41 5.22 2.22
C ARG A 127 12.94 3.77 2.27
N LEU A 128 11.92 3.40 1.50
CA LEU A 128 11.42 2.01 1.46
C LEU A 128 12.40 1.05 0.78
N TRP A 129 13.39 1.53 0.02
CA TRP A 129 14.47 0.70 -0.50
C TRP A 129 15.33 0.05 0.60
N ASP A 130 15.41 0.70 1.77
CA ASP A 130 16.12 0.14 2.92
C ASP A 130 15.30 -0.92 3.68
N ALA A 131 14.02 -1.11 3.33
CA ALA A 131 13.19 -2.17 3.87
C ALA A 131 13.46 -3.49 3.13
N VAL A 132 14.61 -4.10 3.44
CA VAL A 132 15.08 -5.32 2.79
C VAL A 132 14.10 -6.47 2.99
N ALA A 133 13.51 -6.95 1.89
CA ALA A 133 12.62 -8.10 1.92
C ALA A 133 13.42 -9.40 2.14
N ALA A 134 12.90 -10.28 3.00
CA ALA A 134 13.49 -11.60 3.19
C ALA A 134 13.32 -12.47 1.93
N PHE A 135 14.30 -13.33 1.65
CA PHE A 135 14.30 -14.23 0.49
C PHE A 135 14.37 -15.71 0.95
N PRO A 136 13.66 -16.64 0.30
CA PRO A 136 12.61 -16.42 -0.70
C PRO A 136 11.27 -16.19 -0.02
N THR A 137 10.71 -14.98 -0.09
CA THR A 137 9.40 -14.70 0.49
C THR A 137 8.48 -13.97 -0.47
N ARG A 138 7.19 -14.08 -0.21
CA ARG A 138 6.17 -13.36 -0.96
C ARG A 138 6.21 -11.85 -0.71
N SER A 139 6.78 -11.41 0.41
CA SER A 139 6.99 -10.01 0.75
C SER A 139 7.98 -9.29 -0.18
N GLU A 140 8.77 -10.01 -0.98
CA GLU A 140 9.56 -9.44 -2.08
C GLU A 140 8.69 -8.68 -3.11
N ILE A 141 7.36 -8.78 -3.02
CA ILE A 141 6.43 -7.98 -3.82
C ILE A 141 6.69 -6.47 -3.64
N TRP A 142 7.11 -6.04 -2.45
CA TRP A 142 7.46 -4.66 -2.17
C TRP A 142 8.68 -4.21 -2.97
N LEU A 143 9.72 -5.04 -3.04
CA LEU A 143 10.87 -4.80 -3.92
C LEU A 143 10.42 -4.70 -5.39
N LYS A 144 9.58 -5.64 -5.86
CA LYS A 144 9.08 -5.64 -7.25
C LYS A 144 8.30 -4.37 -7.60
N LEU A 145 7.52 -3.84 -6.67
CA LEU A 145 6.78 -2.59 -6.84
C LEU A 145 7.71 -1.38 -6.94
N LEU A 146 8.76 -1.32 -6.12
CA LEU A 146 9.77 -0.25 -6.17
C LEU A 146 10.60 -0.31 -7.45
N GLU A 147 11.06 -1.50 -7.85
CA GLU A 147 11.74 -1.74 -9.12
C GLU A 147 10.86 -1.28 -10.31
N ARG A 148 9.56 -1.58 -10.25
CA ARG A 148 8.63 -1.17 -11.29
C ARG A 148 8.55 0.35 -11.41
N ARG A 149 8.41 1.05 -10.28
CA ARG A 149 8.39 2.52 -10.26
C ARG A 149 9.64 3.10 -10.90
N GLU A 150 10.82 2.64 -10.49
CA GLU A 150 12.09 3.16 -11.02
C GLU A 150 12.24 2.93 -12.52
N ALA A 151 11.80 1.76 -13.01
CA ALA A 151 11.82 1.45 -14.43
C ALA A 151 10.92 2.41 -15.25
N GLU A 152 9.70 2.68 -14.77
CA GLU A 152 8.77 3.58 -15.45
C GLU A 152 9.25 5.05 -15.41
N LEU A 153 9.75 5.52 -14.26
CA LEU A 153 10.30 6.88 -14.15
C LEU A 153 11.56 7.07 -15.01
N SER A 154 12.41 6.04 -15.11
CA SER A 154 13.59 6.07 -15.97
C SER A 154 13.21 6.14 -17.46
N ALA A 155 12.18 5.38 -17.86
CA ALA A 155 11.66 5.41 -19.23
C ALA A 155 11.06 6.78 -19.61
N ASP A 156 10.35 7.42 -18.68
CA ASP A 156 9.81 8.77 -18.88
C ASP A 156 10.93 9.82 -19.09
N ARG A 157 11.98 9.77 -18.26
CA ARG A 157 13.13 10.68 -18.36
C ARG A 157 13.86 10.53 -19.70
N ALA A 158 14.10 9.30 -20.13
CA ALA A 158 14.72 9.03 -21.43
C ALA A 158 13.85 9.53 -22.60
N SER A 159 12.53 9.35 -22.50
CA SER A 159 11.57 9.83 -23.50
C SER A 159 11.52 11.35 -23.58
N ALA A 160 11.61 12.04 -22.44
CA ALA A 160 11.65 13.50 -22.38
C ALA A 160 12.95 14.07 -22.99
N GLN A 161 14.10 13.44 -22.72
CA GLN A 161 15.39 13.83 -23.30
C GLN A 161 15.38 13.69 -24.83
N ASN A 162 14.85 12.59 -25.36
CA ASN A 162 14.76 12.36 -26.81
C ASN A 162 13.82 13.35 -27.53
N ARG A 163 12.82 13.93 -26.84
CA ARG A 163 11.94 14.96 -27.42
C ARG A 163 12.55 16.35 -27.41
N ALA A 164 13.58 16.59 -26.59
CA ALA A 164 14.25 17.87 -26.45
C ALA A 164 15.50 18.01 -27.35
N ALA A 165 15.93 16.92 -27.99
CA ALA A 165 17.04 16.86 -28.94
C ALA A 165 16.54 16.94 -30.39
#